data_AF-A0A1H9C8P5-F1
#
_entry.id   AF-A0A1H9C8P5-F1
#
_cell.length_a   1.000
_cell.length_b   1.000
_cell.length_c   1.000
_cell.angle_alpha   90.00
_cell.angle_beta   90.00
_cell.angle_gamma   90.00
#
_symmetry.space_group_name_H-M   'P 1'
#
loop_
_entity.id
_entity.type
_entity.pdbx_description
1 polymer ?
#
loop_
_entity_poly.entity_id
_entity_poly.type
_entity_poly.pdbx_seq_one_letter_code
_entity_poly.pdbx_strand_id
1 'polypeptide(L)'
;MSLRDSLDLIKMVRPDAGTAAIDHEILAERASSLGAAEQRVIKAVSALAAAAGDDRDSALAEARKVVWEYFVQRELVGFRKHNDVIQELSIPREVLAGLGAIGKPLR
;
A
#
# COMPACT_ATOMS: atom_id res chain seq x y z
N MET A 1 10.32 49.60 -14.07
CA MET A 1 10.31 48.30 -13.35
C MET A 1 11.54 47.54 -13.78
N SER A 2 12.48 47.29 -12.85
CA SER A 2 13.78 46.71 -13.18
C SER A 2 13.70 45.18 -13.24
N LEU A 3 14.58 44.55 -14.02
CA LEU A 3 14.74 43.10 -14.08
C LEU A 3 15.07 42.49 -12.70
N ARG A 4 15.72 43.27 -11.81
CA ARG A 4 15.98 42.87 -10.42
C ARG A 4 14.71 42.82 -9.57
N ASP A 5 13.82 43.80 -9.68
CA ASP A 5 12.53 43.81 -8.95
C ASP A 5 11.68 42.59 -9.31
N SER A 6 11.73 42.19 -10.58
CA SER A 6 10.97 41.03 -11.09
C SER A 6 11.49 39.70 -10.54
N LEU A 7 12.81 39.56 -10.37
CA LEU A 7 13.42 38.38 -9.76
C LEU A 7 13.19 38.30 -8.25
N ASP A 8 13.17 39.44 -7.55
CA ASP A 8 12.89 39.48 -6.12
C ASP A 8 11.42 39.16 -5.81
N LEU A 9 10.47 39.57 -6.67
CA LEU A 9 9.07 39.16 -6.59
C LEU A 9 8.89 37.64 -6.76
N ILE A 10 9.60 37.03 -7.72
CA ILE A 10 9.55 35.57 -7.93
C ILE A 10 10.12 34.81 -6.72
N LYS A 11 11.22 35.30 -6.13
CA LYS A 11 11.80 34.73 -4.90
C LYS A 11 10.86 34.87 -3.69
N MET A 12 10.08 35.95 -3.62
CA MET A 12 9.14 36.20 -2.52
C MET A 12 7.96 35.21 -2.53
N VAL A 13 7.55 34.73 -3.71
CA VAL A 13 6.43 33.78 -3.86
C VAL A 13 6.82 32.33 -3.56
N ARG A 14 8.12 32.01 -3.43
CA ARG A 14 8.67 30.65 -3.16
C ARG A 14 7.79 29.50 -3.68
N PRO A 15 7.56 29.42 -5.00
CA PRO A 15 6.72 28.37 -5.60
C PRO A 15 7.17 26.96 -5.17
N ASP A 16 8.49 26.75 -5.02
CA ASP A 16 9.08 25.49 -4.58
C ASP A 16 8.71 25.11 -3.13
N ALA A 17 8.37 26.08 -2.27
CA ALA A 17 7.94 25.81 -0.90
C ALA A 17 6.52 25.25 -0.85
N GLY A 18 5.63 25.71 -1.74
CA GLY A 18 4.28 25.16 -1.89
C GLY A 18 4.29 23.74 -2.45
N THR A 19 5.12 23.48 -3.46
CA THR A 19 5.27 22.13 -4.02
C THR A 19 5.91 21.17 -3.02
N ALA A 20 6.93 21.62 -2.27
CA ALA A 20 7.56 20.79 -1.24
C ALA A 20 6.61 20.41 -0.10
N ALA A 21 5.70 21.30 0.30
CA ALA A 21 4.68 20.99 1.31
C ALA A 21 3.72 19.89 0.81
N ILE A 22 3.24 19.99 -0.44
CA ILE A 22 2.38 18.98 -1.06
C ILE A 22 3.11 17.64 -1.20
N ASP A 23 4.37 17.64 -1.63
CA ASP A 23 5.17 16.41 -1.74
C ASP A 23 5.33 15.71 -0.39
N HIS A 24 5.52 16.49 0.69
CA HIS A 24 5.59 15.97 2.05
C HIS A 24 4.25 15.34 2.49
N GLU A 25 3.13 16.00 2.22
CA GLU A 25 1.79 15.47 2.52
C GLU A 25 1.49 14.19 1.73
N ILE A 26 1.84 14.15 0.44
CA ILE A 26 1.71 12.96 -0.40
C ILE A 26 2.55 11.81 0.15
N LEU A 27 3.78 12.08 0.58
CA LEU A 27 4.65 11.06 1.17
C LEU A 27 4.07 10.53 2.48
N ALA A 28 3.57 11.41 3.34
CA ALA A 28 2.93 11.05 4.60
C ALA A 28 1.67 10.19 4.36
N GLU A 29 0.83 10.56 3.39
CA GLU A 29 -0.37 9.80 3.04
C GLU A 29 -0.01 8.43 2.46
N ARG A 30 1.01 8.35 1.59
CA ARG A 30 1.52 7.06 1.08
C ARG A 30 1.99 6.14 2.21
N ALA A 31 2.74 6.68 3.17
CA ALA A 31 3.20 5.92 4.33
C ALA A 31 2.04 5.43 5.20
N SER A 32 1.06 6.32 5.48
CA SER A 32 -0.16 5.99 6.22
C SER A 32 -0.98 4.90 5.52
N SER A 33 -1.24 5.07 4.22
CA SER A 33 -1.98 4.11 3.39
C SER A 33 -1.31 2.74 3.34
N LEU A 34 0.03 2.70 3.21
CA LEU A 34 0.78 1.45 3.20
C LEU A 34 0.72 0.73 4.56
N GLY A 35 0.88 1.47 5.66
CA GLY A 35 0.73 0.92 7.01
C GLY A 35 -0.67 0.37 7.27
N ALA A 36 -1.72 1.05 6.81
CA ALA A 36 -3.09 0.55 6.91
C ALA A 36 -3.30 -0.73 6.10
N ALA A 37 -2.72 -0.85 4.90
CA ALA A 37 -2.79 -2.07 4.10
C ALA A 37 -2.06 -3.24 4.76
N GLU A 38 -0.89 -2.99 5.37
CA GLU A 38 -0.16 -4.00 6.15
C GLU A 38 -0.99 -4.54 7.31
N GLN A 39 -1.66 -3.67 8.07
CA GLN A 39 -2.55 -4.08 9.16
C GLN A 39 -3.71 -4.96 8.69
N ARG A 40 -4.24 -4.71 7.47
CA ARG A 40 -5.26 -5.57 6.86
C ARG A 40 -4.70 -6.95 6.52
N VAL A 41 -3.48 -7.03 6.00
CA VAL A 41 -2.79 -8.31 5.73
C VAL A 41 -2.61 -9.10 7.02
N ILE A 42 -2.09 -8.47 8.08
CA ILE A 42 -1.90 -9.10 9.39
C ILE A 42 -3.21 -9.70 9.90
N LYS A 43 -4.30 -8.92 9.84
CA LYS A 43 -5.62 -9.38 10.27
C LYS A 43 -6.13 -10.55 9.44
N ALA A 44 -6.02 -10.49 8.11
CA ALA A 44 -6.55 -11.52 7.22
C ALA A 44 -5.75 -12.83 7.31
N VAL A 45 -4.42 -12.75 7.38
CA VAL A 45 -3.55 -13.93 7.59
C VAL A 45 -3.83 -14.58 8.96
N SER A 46 -4.05 -13.77 10.00
CA SER A 46 -4.43 -14.30 11.32
C SER A 46 -5.81 -14.97 11.29
N ALA A 47 -6.78 -14.36 10.61
CA ALA A 47 -8.11 -14.95 10.43
C ALA A 47 -8.04 -16.27 9.65
N LEU A 48 -7.21 -16.33 8.61
CA LEU A 48 -6.96 -17.54 7.84
C LEU A 48 -6.39 -18.69 8.68
N ALA A 49 -5.44 -18.36 9.57
CA ALA A 49 -4.86 -19.34 10.48
C ALA A 49 -5.86 -19.88 11.50
N ALA A 50 -6.85 -19.07 11.91
CA ALA A 50 -7.90 -19.45 12.85
C ALA A 50 -9.12 -20.11 12.18
N ALA A 51 -9.32 -19.93 10.88
CA ALA A 51 -10.48 -20.46 10.16
C ALA A 51 -10.42 -21.99 9.99
N ALA A 52 -11.58 -22.64 10.03
CA ALA A 52 -11.74 -24.08 9.82
C ALA A 52 -13.08 -24.37 9.13
N GLY A 53 -13.18 -25.55 8.52
CA GLY A 53 -14.40 -25.98 7.83
C GLY A 53 -14.79 -25.02 6.69
N ASP A 54 -16.08 -24.73 6.57
CA ASP A 54 -16.65 -23.95 5.47
C ASP A 54 -16.15 -22.49 5.43
N ASP A 55 -15.69 -21.93 6.56
CA ASP A 55 -15.14 -20.56 6.64
C ASP A 55 -13.69 -20.45 6.11
N ARG A 56 -13.02 -21.59 5.88
CA ARG A 56 -11.60 -21.59 5.50
C ARG A 56 -11.38 -21.02 4.11
N ASP A 57 -12.28 -21.32 3.18
CA ASP A 57 -12.17 -20.89 1.78
C ASP A 57 -12.43 -19.38 1.64
N SER A 58 -13.39 -18.84 2.39
CA SER A 58 -13.69 -17.40 2.41
C SER A 58 -12.53 -16.61 3.03
N ALA A 59 -11.96 -17.10 4.13
CA ALA A 59 -10.77 -16.51 4.73
C ALA A 59 -9.57 -16.55 3.79
N LEU A 60 -9.40 -17.64 3.02
CA LEU A 60 -8.31 -17.78 2.06
C LEU A 60 -8.47 -16.79 0.89
N ALA A 61 -9.69 -16.62 0.39
CA ALA A 61 -10.00 -15.64 -0.65
C ALA A 61 -9.72 -14.21 -0.17
N GLU A 62 -10.11 -13.86 1.05
CA GLU A 62 -9.84 -12.54 1.63
C GLU A 62 -8.34 -12.31 1.82
N ALA A 63 -7.61 -13.28 2.39
CA ALA A 63 -6.16 -13.18 2.55
C ALA A 63 -5.45 -12.96 1.21
N ARG A 64 -5.85 -13.66 0.14
CA ARG A 64 -5.32 -13.46 -1.22
C ARG A 64 -5.57 -12.06 -1.74
N LYS A 65 -6.79 -11.55 -1.57
CA LYS A 65 -7.18 -10.21 -2.01
C LYS A 65 -6.34 -9.14 -1.31
N VAL A 66 -6.28 -9.15 0.01
CA VAL A 66 -5.57 -8.08 0.76
C VAL A 66 -4.06 -8.14 0.56
N VAL A 67 -3.46 -9.34 0.43
CA VAL A 67 -2.03 -9.48 0.14
C VAL A 67 -1.71 -8.95 -1.25
N TRP A 68 -2.57 -9.22 -2.25
CA TRP A 68 -2.40 -8.68 -3.59
C TRP A 68 -2.50 -7.14 -3.59
N GLU A 69 -3.50 -6.57 -2.93
CA GLU A 69 -3.66 -5.11 -2.78
C GLU A 69 -2.43 -4.47 -2.12
N TYR A 70 -1.91 -5.08 -1.05
CA TYR A 70 -0.70 -4.63 -0.36
C TYR A 70 0.54 -4.67 -1.27
N PHE A 71 0.75 -5.76 -2.02
CA PHE A 71 1.89 -5.84 -2.96
C PHE A 71 1.81 -4.79 -4.06
N VAL A 72 0.61 -4.55 -4.62
CA VAL A 72 0.41 -3.48 -5.61
C VAL A 72 0.77 -2.12 -5.01
N GLN A 73 0.30 -1.80 -3.81
CA GLN A 73 0.64 -0.54 -3.14
C GLN A 73 2.14 -0.40 -2.89
N ARG A 74 2.82 -1.47 -2.45
CA ARG A 74 4.27 -1.49 -2.26
C ARG A 74 5.02 -1.19 -3.55
N GLU A 75 4.61 -1.81 -4.66
CA GLU A 75 5.25 -1.60 -5.97
C GLU A 75 5.07 -0.16 -6.47
N LEU A 76 3.87 0.42 -6.27
CA LEU A 76 3.57 1.81 -6.65
C LEU A 76 4.46 2.83 -5.93
N VAL A 77 4.92 2.52 -4.72
CA VAL A 77 5.82 3.39 -3.94
C VAL A 77 7.29 2.97 -4.00
N GLY A 78 7.63 1.97 -4.82
CA GLY A 78 9.02 1.59 -5.15
C GLY A 78 9.54 0.30 -4.50
N PHE A 79 8.78 -0.38 -3.64
CA PHE A 79 9.19 -1.61 -2.97
C PHE A 79 8.83 -2.86 -3.78
N ARG A 80 9.67 -3.22 -4.77
CA ARG A 80 9.40 -4.33 -5.71
C ARG A 80 9.81 -5.72 -5.22
N LYS A 81 10.61 -5.81 -4.16
CA LYS A 81 11.00 -7.09 -3.55
C LYS A 81 10.06 -7.40 -2.39
N HIS A 82 9.49 -8.60 -2.42
CA HIS A 82 8.44 -9.02 -1.47
C HIS A 82 8.89 -10.11 -0.48
N ASN A 83 10.07 -10.71 -0.66
CA ASN A 83 10.53 -11.83 0.17
C ASN A 83 10.56 -11.49 1.67
N ASP A 84 11.04 -10.29 2.02
CA ASP A 84 11.18 -9.87 3.42
C ASP A 84 9.80 -9.75 4.08
N VAL A 85 8.84 -9.09 3.41
CA VAL A 85 7.47 -8.93 3.94
C VAL A 85 6.67 -10.22 3.92
N ILE A 86 6.94 -11.14 2.98
CA ILE A 86 6.35 -12.49 3.00
C ILE A 86 6.75 -13.22 4.28
N GLN A 87 8.02 -13.11 4.68
CA GLN A 87 8.53 -13.72 5.90
C GLN A 87 8.01 -13.00 7.15
N GLU A 88 8.12 -11.67 7.19
CA GLU A 88 7.73 -10.84 8.34
C GLU A 88 6.24 -10.98 8.68
N LEU A 89 5.37 -10.93 7.66
CA LEU A 89 3.93 -11.05 7.82
C LEU A 89 3.45 -12.51 7.84
N SER A 90 4.38 -13.49 7.80
CA SER A 90 4.08 -14.92 7.81
C SER A 90 3.05 -15.34 6.76
N ILE A 91 3.14 -14.78 5.54
CA ILE A 91 2.16 -15.02 4.48
C ILE A 91 2.24 -16.49 4.02
N PRO A 92 1.15 -17.28 4.16
CA PRO A 92 1.16 -18.69 3.78
C PRO A 92 1.34 -18.91 2.28
N ARG A 93 2.01 -20.01 1.89
CA ARG A 93 2.22 -20.38 0.48
C ARG A 93 0.91 -20.52 -0.32
N GLU A 94 -0.15 -21.01 0.31
CA GLU A 94 -1.48 -21.15 -0.32
C GLU A 94 -2.13 -19.81 -0.67
N VAL A 95 -1.76 -18.73 0.04
CA VAL A 95 -2.15 -17.36 -0.29
C VAL A 95 -1.37 -16.92 -1.53
N LEU A 96 -0.04 -17.11 -1.52
CA LEU A 96 0.83 -16.76 -2.64
C LEU A 96 0.45 -17.48 -3.94
N ALA A 97 0.11 -18.77 -3.87
CA ALA A 97 -0.23 -19.59 -5.02
C ALA A 97 -1.51 -19.13 -5.76
N GLY A 98 -2.37 -18.34 -5.10
CA GLY A 98 -3.61 -17.84 -5.67
C GLY A 98 -3.66 -16.30 -5.80
N LEU A 99 -2.52 -15.61 -5.74
CA LEU A 99 -2.51 -14.16 -5.91
C LEU A 99 -3.00 -13.75 -7.29
N GLY A 100 -3.85 -12.74 -7.34
CA GLY A 100 -4.44 -12.23 -8.59
C GLY A 100 -5.52 -13.14 -9.20
N ALA A 101 -5.82 -14.30 -8.59
CA ALA A 101 -6.96 -15.11 -8.99
C ALA A 101 -8.25 -14.45 -8.49
N ILE A 102 -8.95 -13.74 -9.37
CA ILE A 102 -10.25 -13.15 -9.04
C ILE A 102 -11.29 -14.28 -9.02
N GLY A 103 -11.64 -14.74 -7.83
CA GLY A 103 -12.76 -15.65 -7.64
C GLY A 103 -14.06 -15.02 -8.14
N LYS A 104 -14.98 -15.84 -8.65
CA LYS A 104 -16.32 -15.36 -9.00
C LYS A 104 -16.97 -14.81 -7.73
N PRO A 105 -17.49 -13.56 -7.71
CA PRO A 105 -18.17 -13.05 -6.53
C PRO A 105 -19.35 -13.99 -6.21
N LEU A 106 -19.40 -14.44 -4.95
CA LEU A 106 -20.55 -15.17 -4.44
C LEU A 106 -21.75 -14.22 -4.53
N ARG A 107 -22.77 -14.63 -5.30
CA ARG A 107 -24.04 -13.92 -5.42
C ARG A 107 -24.95 -14.28 -4.26
#